data_AF-A0A1S2T113-F1
#
_entry.id   AF-A0A1S2T113-F1
#
_cell.length_a   1.000
_cell.length_b   1.000
_cell.length_c   1.000
_cell.angle_alpha   90.00
_cell.angle_beta   90.00
_cell.angle_gamma   90.00
#
_symmetry.space_group_name_H-M   'P 1'
#
loop_
_entity.id
_entity.type
_entity.pdbx_description
1 polymer ?
#
loop_
_entity_poly.entity_id
_entity_poly.type
_entity_poly.pdbx_seq_one_letter_code
_entity_poly.pdbx_strand_id
1 'polypeptide(L)'
;MRFGFITAFGSVVKALKHLKAKKIAFGTPYSEQNTLRCKNLLEAYGFEVVSFGNLPGVNNIYDETTERALQLVHQVNSSAADAVFVSGVGMPTVDILAQGEAEIGKPVISSIAATMWNALQVAKVDSRIENFGGLLSGKY
;
A
#
# COMPACT_ATOMS: atom_id res chain seq x y z
N MET A 1 -1.28 8.19 -30.33
CA MET A 1 -1.31 8.48 -28.88
C MET A 1 -1.36 7.14 -28.16
N ARG A 2 -0.34 6.79 -27.36
CA ARG A 2 -0.31 5.50 -26.64
C ARG A 2 -0.97 5.72 -25.29
N PHE A 3 -2.22 5.28 -25.13
CA PHE A 3 -2.89 5.35 -23.82
C PHE A 3 -2.10 4.48 -22.83
N GLY A 4 -1.64 5.08 -21.74
CA GLY A 4 -0.93 4.34 -20.69
C GLY A 4 -1.93 3.47 -19.93
N PHE A 5 -1.84 2.15 -20.10
CA PHE A 5 -2.60 1.21 -19.30
C PHE A 5 -1.93 1.01 -17.94
N ILE A 6 -2.70 1.12 -16.85
CA ILE A 6 -2.23 0.87 -15.49
C ILE A 6 -3.14 -0.15 -14.81
N THR A 7 -2.57 -0.93 -13.90
CA THR A 7 -3.30 -1.83 -13.01
C THR A 7 -2.98 -1.49 -11.57
N ALA A 8 -3.85 -1.86 -10.63
CA ALA A 8 -3.61 -1.59 -9.21
C ALA A 8 -2.28 -2.20 -8.73
N PHE A 9 -2.08 -3.50 -9.00
CA PHE A 9 -0.85 -4.18 -8.58
C PHE A 9 0.40 -3.66 -9.30
N GLY A 10 0.32 -3.37 -10.60
CA GLY A 10 1.44 -2.75 -11.33
C GLY A 10 1.80 -1.37 -10.77
N SER A 11 0.81 -0.62 -10.29
CA SER A 11 1.01 0.68 -9.65
C SER A 11 1.68 0.55 -8.28
N VAL A 12 1.30 -0.46 -7.48
CA VAL A 12 1.98 -0.79 -6.22
C VAL A 12 3.45 -1.13 -6.47
N VAL A 13 3.75 -2.02 -7.42
CA VAL A 13 5.14 -2.37 -7.76
C VAL A 13 5.94 -1.13 -8.18
N LYS A 14 5.34 -0.24 -8.97
CA LYS A 14 5.99 1.01 -9.40
C LYS A 14 6.21 1.98 -8.23
N ALA A 15 5.23 2.11 -7.33
CA ALA A 15 5.33 2.96 -6.15
C ALA A 15 6.42 2.43 -5.17
N LEU A 16 6.44 1.13 -4.88
CA LEU A 16 7.47 0.53 -4.03
C LEU A 16 8.88 0.71 -4.60
N LYS A 17 9.03 0.59 -5.93
CA LYS A 17 10.31 0.89 -6.62
C LYS A 17 10.68 2.36 -6.55
N HIS A 18 9.71 3.28 -6.69
CA HIS A 18 9.93 4.72 -6.52
C HIS A 18 10.45 5.05 -5.12
N LEU A 19 9.86 4.43 -4.09
CA LEU A 19 10.30 4.51 -2.69
C LEU A 19 11.65 3.81 -2.42
N LYS A 20 12.24 3.15 -3.43
CA LYS A 20 13.46 2.33 -3.31
C LYS A 20 13.34 1.23 -2.24
N ALA A 21 12.13 0.81 -1.92
CA ALA A 21 11.87 -0.21 -0.93
C ALA A 21 12.25 -1.60 -1.46
N LYS A 22 12.94 -2.40 -0.64
CA LYS A 22 13.32 -3.78 -0.93
C LYS A 22 12.63 -4.74 0.04
N LYS A 23 12.54 -4.37 1.32
CA LYS A 23 11.91 -5.13 2.39
C LYS A 23 10.54 -4.56 2.72
N ILE A 24 9.48 -5.36 2.60
CA ILE A 24 8.11 -4.90 2.72
C ILE A 24 7.42 -5.58 3.90
N ALA A 25 6.73 -4.79 4.71
CA ALA A 25 5.71 -5.27 5.64
C ALA A 25 4.34 -5.21 4.95
N PHE A 26 3.59 -6.31 4.91
CA PHE A 26 2.46 -6.49 4.01
C PHE A 26 1.16 -6.88 4.71
N GLY A 27 0.14 -6.04 4.63
CA GLY A 27 -1.18 -6.31 5.21
C GLY A 27 -2.27 -6.45 4.15
N THR A 28 -3.26 -7.33 4.36
CA THR A 28 -4.47 -7.35 3.53
C THR A 28 -5.76 -7.56 4.33
N PRO A 29 -6.92 -7.16 3.80
CA PRO A 29 -8.23 -7.54 4.34
C PRO A 29 -8.76 -8.87 3.75
N TYR A 30 -7.91 -9.69 3.13
CA TYR A 30 -8.31 -10.92 2.47
C TYR A 30 -8.14 -12.14 3.37
N SER A 31 -8.61 -13.30 2.92
CA SER A 31 -8.29 -14.57 3.59
C SER A 31 -6.78 -14.81 3.66
N GLU A 32 -6.34 -15.66 4.59
CA GLU A 32 -4.94 -16.07 4.72
C GLU A 32 -4.38 -16.63 3.42
N GLN A 33 -5.16 -17.47 2.71
CA GLN A 33 -4.76 -18.04 1.43
C GLN A 33 -4.50 -16.96 0.37
N ASN A 34 -5.39 -15.96 0.27
CA ASN A 34 -5.22 -14.87 -0.69
C ASN A 34 -4.07 -13.94 -0.28
N THR A 35 -3.88 -13.70 1.01
CA THR A 35 -2.73 -12.97 1.56
C THR A 35 -1.43 -13.66 1.16
N LEU A 36 -1.32 -14.97 1.34
CA LEU A 36 -0.14 -15.75 0.95
C LEU A 36 0.13 -15.67 -0.56
N ARG A 37 -0.93 -15.73 -1.39
CA ARG A 37 -0.78 -15.55 -2.85
C ARG A 37 -0.25 -14.17 -3.22
N CYS A 38 -0.78 -13.10 -2.61
CA CYS A 38 -0.30 -11.74 -2.85
C CYS A 38 1.13 -11.53 -2.35
N LYS A 39 1.48 -12.13 -1.20
CA LYS A 39 2.84 -12.14 -0.66
C LYS A 39 3.82 -12.79 -1.65
N ASN A 40 3.50 -13.99 -2.15
CA ASN A 40 4.32 -14.68 -3.14
C ASN A 40 4.43 -13.88 -4.46
N LEU A 41 3.37 -13.16 -4.85
CA LEU A 41 3.42 -12.29 -6.02
C LEU A 41 4.38 -11.11 -5.81
N LEU A 42 4.35 -10.44 -4.65
CA LEU A 42 5.32 -9.39 -4.32
C LEU A 42 6.77 -9.94 -4.39
N GLU A 43 7.00 -11.13 -3.87
CA GLU A 43 8.32 -11.79 -3.94
C GLU A 43 8.75 -12.10 -5.37
N ALA A 44 7.83 -12.55 -6.23
CA ALA A 44 8.11 -12.76 -7.65
C ALA A 44 8.49 -11.46 -8.39
N TYR A 45 8.12 -10.29 -7.86
CA TYR A 45 8.55 -8.98 -8.38
C TYR A 45 9.86 -8.46 -7.74
N GLY A 46 10.52 -9.28 -6.91
CA GLY A 46 11.84 -9.00 -6.34
C GLY A 46 11.84 -8.27 -5.01
N PHE A 47 10.70 -8.21 -4.32
CA PHE A 47 10.62 -7.69 -2.95
C PHE A 47 10.83 -8.81 -1.93
N GLU A 48 11.39 -8.49 -0.77
CA GLU A 48 11.46 -9.39 0.38
C GLU A 48 10.33 -9.05 1.34
N VAL A 49 9.37 -9.95 1.56
CA VAL A 49 8.27 -9.70 2.51
C VAL A 49 8.69 -10.15 3.91
N VAL A 50 9.11 -9.19 4.74
CA VAL A 50 9.70 -9.45 6.07
C VAL A 50 8.68 -9.61 7.18
N SER A 51 7.44 -9.21 6.93
CA SER A 51 6.29 -9.37 7.83
C SER A 51 5.02 -9.33 7.00
N PHE A 52 4.05 -10.20 7.28
CA PHE A 52 2.77 -10.15 6.61
C PHE A 52 1.63 -10.68 7.47
N GLY A 53 0.41 -10.24 7.16
CA GLY A 53 -0.79 -10.72 7.83
C GLY A 53 -2.07 -10.26 7.15
N ASN A 54 -3.17 -10.87 7.55
CA ASN A 54 -4.50 -10.40 7.19
C ASN A 54 -5.23 -9.79 8.38
N LEU A 55 -6.16 -8.90 8.07
CA LEU A 55 -7.14 -8.40 9.01
C LEU A 55 -8.14 -9.52 9.32
N PRO A 56 -8.29 -9.95 10.58
CA PRO A 56 -9.21 -11.02 10.94
C PRO A 56 -10.67 -10.52 10.92
N GLY A 57 -11.62 -11.41 10.64
CA GLY A 57 -13.05 -11.10 10.74
C GLY A 57 -13.62 -10.22 9.62
N VAL A 58 -12.93 -10.10 8.48
CA VAL A 58 -13.44 -9.38 7.31
C VAL A 58 -14.45 -10.27 6.57
N ASN A 59 -15.73 -9.88 6.59
CA ASN A 59 -16.78 -10.51 5.78
C ASN A 59 -16.93 -9.81 4.42
N ASN A 60 -16.85 -8.49 4.43
CA ASN A 60 -16.96 -7.65 3.26
C ASN A 60 -16.00 -6.46 3.43
N ILE A 61 -15.10 -6.29 2.47
CA ILE A 61 -14.07 -5.26 2.50
C ILE A 61 -14.64 -3.83 2.57
N TYR A 62 -15.85 -3.61 2.05
CA TYR A 62 -16.49 -2.28 2.03
C TYR A 62 -17.12 -1.89 3.37
N ASP A 63 -17.27 -2.86 4.29
CA ASP A 63 -17.77 -2.60 5.66
C ASP A 63 -16.60 -2.32 6.63
N GLU A 64 -15.36 -2.33 6.12
CA GLU A 64 -14.16 -2.07 6.91
C GLU A 64 -13.99 -0.58 7.22
N THR A 65 -13.29 -0.29 8.32
CA THR A 65 -13.13 1.07 8.84
C THR A 65 -11.68 1.55 8.78
N THR A 66 -11.49 2.87 8.87
CA THR A 66 -10.17 3.51 8.98
C THR A 66 -9.40 2.97 10.18
N GLU A 67 -10.06 2.76 11.32
CA GLU A 67 -9.43 2.25 12.54
C GLU A 67 -8.86 0.84 12.33
N ARG A 68 -9.62 -0.04 11.67
CA ARG A 68 -9.15 -1.39 11.35
C ARG A 68 -8.07 -1.39 10.28
N ALA A 69 -8.14 -0.48 9.30
CA ALA A 69 -7.05 -0.29 8.33
C ALA A 69 -5.75 0.17 9.00
N LEU A 70 -5.83 1.10 9.96
CA LEU A 70 -4.67 1.55 10.74
C LEU A 70 -4.16 0.44 11.68
N GLN A 71 -5.05 -0.31 12.32
CA GLN A 71 -4.68 -1.49 13.11
C GLN A 71 -3.86 -2.48 12.28
N LEU A 72 -4.24 -2.71 11.02
CA LEU A 72 -3.49 -3.59 10.13
C LEU A 72 -2.09 -3.05 9.83
N VAL A 73 -1.92 -1.73 9.66
CA VAL A 73 -0.60 -1.09 9.51
C VAL A 73 0.29 -1.42 10.71
N HIS A 74 -0.22 -1.25 11.92
CA HIS A 74 0.54 -1.57 13.14
C HIS A 74 0.83 -3.06 13.27
N GLN A 75 -0.15 -3.92 13.00
CA GLN A 75 -0.04 -5.37 13.11
C GLN A 75 1.10 -5.92 12.25
N VAL A 76 1.24 -5.43 11.02
CA VAL A 76 2.26 -5.95 10.09
C VAL A 76 3.58 -5.20 10.16
N ASN A 77 3.63 -4.03 10.81
CA ASN A 77 4.83 -3.23 10.90
C ASN A 77 6.00 -4.04 11.49
N SER A 78 7.17 -3.92 10.87
CA SER A 78 8.40 -4.57 11.31
C SER A 78 9.56 -3.60 11.19
N SER A 79 10.47 -3.60 12.16
CA SER A 79 11.68 -2.76 12.14
C SER A 79 12.60 -3.08 10.94
N ALA A 80 12.48 -4.28 10.36
CA ALA A 80 13.25 -4.69 9.18
C ALA A 80 12.65 -4.21 7.85
N ALA A 81 11.43 -3.65 7.84
CA ALA A 81 10.75 -3.21 6.63
C ALA A 81 11.14 -1.77 6.25
N ASP A 82 11.38 -1.56 4.96
CA ASP A 82 11.60 -0.23 4.34
C ASP A 82 10.28 0.53 4.16
N ALA A 83 9.18 -0.19 3.94
CA ALA A 83 7.84 0.37 3.78
C ALA A 83 6.76 -0.61 4.24
N VAL A 84 5.60 -0.09 4.64
CA VAL A 84 4.37 -0.87 4.87
C VAL A 84 3.45 -0.72 3.67
N PHE A 85 2.97 -1.85 3.15
CA PHE A 85 1.95 -1.91 2.12
C PHE A 85 0.68 -2.57 2.64
N VAL A 86 -0.42 -1.82 2.66
CA VAL A 86 -1.77 -2.35 2.94
C VAL A 86 -2.56 -2.51 1.63
N SER A 87 -2.85 -3.76 1.27
CA SER A 87 -3.63 -4.08 0.06
C SER A 87 -5.12 -3.88 0.29
N GLY A 88 -5.86 -3.71 -0.80
CA GLY A 88 -7.31 -3.52 -0.78
C GLY A 88 -7.69 -2.19 -1.39
N VAL A 89 -8.48 -2.23 -2.47
CA VAL A 89 -9.05 -1.01 -3.08
C VAL A 89 -10.41 -0.64 -2.48
N GLY A 90 -11.05 -1.55 -1.73
CA GLY A 90 -12.34 -1.32 -1.07
C GLY A 90 -12.24 -0.90 0.40
N MET A 91 -11.11 -1.13 1.05
CA MET A 91 -10.90 -0.76 2.46
C MET A 91 -10.47 0.73 2.53
N PRO A 92 -11.00 1.53 3.46
CA PRO A 92 -10.74 2.97 3.54
C PRO A 92 -9.34 3.26 4.07
N THR A 93 -8.34 3.09 3.21
CA THR A 93 -6.92 3.19 3.56
C THR A 93 -6.32 4.58 3.38
N VAL A 94 -6.92 5.43 2.54
CA VAL A 94 -6.32 6.71 2.12
C VAL A 94 -6.14 7.67 3.30
N ASP A 95 -7.16 7.78 4.15
CA ASP A 95 -7.18 8.70 5.29
C ASP A 95 -6.18 8.32 6.39
N ILE A 96 -5.73 7.06 6.45
CA ILE A 96 -4.83 6.57 7.49
C ILE A 96 -3.36 6.60 7.10
N LEU A 97 -3.01 6.93 5.85
CA LEU A 97 -1.62 6.82 5.37
C LEU A 97 -0.69 7.81 6.08
N ALA A 98 -1.08 9.08 6.17
CA ALA A 98 -0.26 10.10 6.83
C ALA A 98 -0.13 9.84 8.33
N GLN A 99 -1.22 9.45 8.99
CA GLN A 99 -1.20 9.07 10.41
C GLN A 99 -0.29 7.87 10.63
N GLY A 100 -0.46 6.80 9.85
CA GLY A 100 0.37 5.61 9.91
C GLY A 100 1.84 5.95 9.75
N GLU A 101 2.22 6.70 8.71
CA GLU A 101 3.61 7.15 8.51
C GLU A 101 4.19 7.91 9.71
N ALA A 102 3.39 8.81 10.32
CA ALA A 102 3.81 9.57 11.48
C ALA A 102 4.05 8.67 12.71
N GLU A 103 3.20 7.66 12.90
CA GLU A 103 3.27 6.75 14.05
C GLU A 103 4.39 5.70 13.92
N ILE A 104 4.63 5.19 12.70
CA ILE A 104 5.61 4.11 12.49
C ILE A 104 6.96 4.57 11.92
N GLY A 105 7.07 5.83 11.49
CA GLY A 105 8.30 6.45 11.02
C GLY A 105 8.82 5.95 9.66
N LYS A 106 8.00 5.28 8.85
CA LYS A 106 8.37 4.76 7.52
C LYS A 106 7.21 4.92 6.52
N PRO A 107 7.46 4.92 5.20
CA PRO A 107 6.42 5.02 4.19
C PRO A 107 5.30 4.00 4.40
N VAL A 108 4.04 4.46 4.30
CA VAL A 108 2.86 3.60 4.31
C VAL A 108 2.11 3.85 3.00
N ILE A 109 1.91 2.79 2.22
CA ILE A 109 1.18 2.88 0.95
C ILE A 109 -0.01 1.93 0.94
N SER A 110 -1.01 2.25 0.13
CA SER A 110 -2.12 1.36 -0.19
C SER A 110 -2.28 1.13 -1.69
N SER A 111 -3.06 0.11 -2.05
CA SER A 111 -3.36 -0.20 -3.46
C SER A 111 -4.00 0.99 -4.17
N ILE A 112 -4.95 1.65 -3.51
CA ILE A 112 -5.67 2.77 -4.10
C ILE A 112 -4.79 4.03 -4.21
N ALA A 113 -3.98 4.35 -3.19
CA ALA A 113 -3.07 5.49 -3.23
C ALA A 113 -1.95 5.32 -4.28
N ALA A 114 -1.38 4.11 -4.39
CA ALA A 114 -0.40 3.79 -5.43
C ALA A 114 -1.01 3.91 -6.84
N THR A 115 -2.29 3.52 -7.00
CA THR A 115 -3.02 3.65 -8.27
C THR A 115 -3.27 5.11 -8.63
N MET A 116 -3.74 5.92 -7.68
CA MET A 116 -3.92 7.37 -7.85
C MET A 116 -2.60 8.04 -8.25
N TRP A 117 -1.53 7.75 -7.51
CA TRP A 117 -0.18 8.25 -7.81
C TRP A 117 0.25 7.88 -9.23
N ASN A 118 0.15 6.60 -9.63
CA ASN A 118 0.56 6.18 -10.96
C ASN A 118 -0.32 6.77 -12.08
N ALA A 119 -1.61 6.99 -11.82
CA ALA A 119 -2.52 7.65 -12.75
C ALA A 119 -2.09 9.10 -13.03
N LEU A 120 -1.76 9.88 -11.98
CA LEU A 120 -1.23 11.24 -12.14
C LEU A 120 0.05 11.26 -12.98
N GLN A 121 0.97 10.31 -12.73
CA GLN A 121 2.22 10.20 -13.49
C GLN A 121 2.00 9.86 -14.96
N VAL A 122 1.07 8.94 -15.26
CA VAL A 122 0.72 8.58 -16.64
C VAL A 122 0.01 9.73 -17.36
N ALA A 123 -0.84 10.47 -16.64
CA ALA A 123 -1.52 11.65 -17.14
C ALA A 123 -0.60 12.87 -17.27
N LYS A 124 0.63 12.81 -16.74
CA LYS A 124 1.59 13.93 -16.66
C LYS A 124 1.02 15.13 -15.91
N VAL A 125 0.24 14.87 -14.87
CA VAL A 125 -0.29 15.88 -13.97
C VAL A 125 0.67 16.01 -12.79
N ASP A 126 1.30 17.18 -12.67
CA ASP A 126 2.10 17.51 -11.49
C ASP A 126 1.15 17.97 -10.39
N SER A 127 0.95 17.13 -9.38
CA SER A 127 0.06 17.39 -8.25
C SER A 127 0.68 16.82 -6.99
N ARG A 128 0.63 17.63 -5.92
CA ARG A 128 0.98 17.21 -4.56
C ARG A 128 -0.30 17.20 -3.75
N ILE A 129 -0.64 16.03 -3.23
CA ILE A 129 -1.84 15.81 -2.45
C ILE A 129 -1.40 15.62 -1.00
N GLU A 130 -1.51 16.70 -0.23
CA GLU A 130 -1.07 16.76 1.17
C GLU A 130 -2.00 15.93 2.08
N ASN A 131 -1.50 15.52 3.25
CA ASN A 131 -2.22 14.77 4.29
C ASN A 131 -2.64 13.32 3.95
N PHE A 132 -2.30 12.80 2.77
CA PHE A 132 -2.67 11.43 2.33
C PHE A 132 -1.46 10.51 2.11
N GLY A 133 -0.42 10.68 2.93
CA GLY A 133 0.82 9.89 2.90
C GLY A 133 1.89 10.47 1.97
N GLY A 134 3.16 10.14 2.26
CA GLY A 134 4.31 10.75 1.60
C GLY A 134 4.45 10.41 0.12
N LEU A 135 3.84 9.31 -0.34
CA LEU A 135 3.79 8.97 -1.77
C LEU A 135 3.00 10.02 -2.57
N LEU A 136 1.85 10.48 -2.05
CA LEU A 136 0.97 11.42 -2.74
C LEU A 136 1.38 12.89 -2.56
N SER A 137 2.05 13.22 -1.45
CA SER A 137 2.60 14.57 -1.25
C SER A 137 3.93 14.83 -1.97
N GLY A 138 4.57 13.78 -2.49
CA GLY A 138 5.88 13.87 -3.15
C GLY A 138 7.04 14.02 -2.17
N LYS A 139 6.89 13.50 -0.94
CA LYS A 139 7.93 13.49 0.10
C LYS A 139 9.14 12.61 -0.26
N TYR A 140 8.96 11.64 -1.17
CA TYR A 140 9.92 10.60 -1.53
C TYR A 140 10.35 10.66 -2.99
#